data_AF-A0A836J761-F1
#
_entry.id   AF-A0A836J761-F1
#
_cell.length_a   1.000
_cell.length_b   1.000
_cell.length_c   1.000
_cell.angle_alpha   90.00
_cell.angle_beta   90.00
_cell.angle_gamma   90.00
#
_symmetry.space_group_name_H-M   'P 1'
#
loop_
_entity.id
_entity.type
_entity.pdbx_description
1 polymer ?
#
loop_
_entity_poly.entity_id
_entity_poly.type
_entity_poly.pdbx_seq_one_letter_code
_entity_poly.pdbx_strand_id
1 'polypeptide(L)'
;DKSYLGITIHYLISEIIFAKGGHILIMAHVLAHLVPDSQKKKTVVQEGIILKLKQDVPTRNVQHLQKMIMNDEFGILKEVITILQPIELITKKIGGDKYPTVSIVIPIIRCMEESINNCIPMINNSINFKRNILSEIERRFHNIERYNTLIIATLLDPRFKKLHFQHFLNVSSTIGRINILMQDLNKNTNSIETISISSQGENNITKDLWSFHDNLTALFIDTISDDSGMHFELRQYLHQSVIPRHSNPLEYWQTLKAVYPTLFKIAKQYLAVVATSVPTERLFSKAGLIKSDIRNRLKSSRLNSLFFLQSVEYEDWKRTKKKVF
;
A
#
# COMPACT_ATOMS: atom_id res chain seq x y z
N ASP A 1 -4.87 -20.05 5.76
CA ASP A 1 -4.48 -19.51 4.43
C ASP A 1 -4.13 -18.02 4.38
N LYS A 2 -3.17 -17.54 5.20
CA LYS A 2 -2.69 -16.15 5.13
C LYS A 2 -1.60 -15.92 4.07
N SER A 3 -1.03 -16.99 3.50
CA SER A 3 0.04 -16.96 2.49
C SER A 3 -0.46 -16.77 1.06
N TYR A 4 -1.70 -17.16 0.75
CA TYR A 4 -2.31 -16.97 -0.58
C TYR A 4 -2.84 -15.54 -0.81
N LEU A 5 -3.16 -14.81 0.27
CA LEU A 5 -3.79 -13.48 0.20
C LEU A 5 -2.85 -12.37 -0.29
N GLY A 6 -1.57 -12.48 0.05
CA GLY A 6 -0.52 -11.57 -0.46
C GLY A 6 -0.27 -11.79 -1.94
N ILE A 7 -0.39 -13.03 -2.43
CA ILE A 7 -0.11 -13.41 -3.82
C ILE A 7 -1.19 -12.86 -4.76
N THR A 8 -2.47 -12.85 -4.37
CA THR A 8 -3.55 -12.34 -5.24
C THR A 8 -3.55 -10.82 -5.37
N ILE A 9 -3.28 -10.08 -4.29
CA ILE A 9 -3.14 -8.60 -4.33
C ILE A 9 -1.85 -8.20 -5.06
N HIS A 10 -0.77 -8.95 -4.84
CA HIS A 10 0.49 -8.81 -5.56
C HIS A 10 0.34 -9.09 -7.06
N TYR A 11 -0.39 -10.13 -7.48
CA TYR A 11 -0.66 -10.40 -8.89
C TYR A 11 -1.51 -9.32 -9.54
N LEU A 12 -2.57 -8.87 -8.85
CA LEU A 12 -3.40 -7.78 -9.34
C LEU A 12 -2.55 -6.51 -9.51
N ILE A 13 -1.85 -6.05 -8.48
CA ILE A 13 -1.09 -4.79 -8.54
C ILE A 13 0.17 -4.90 -9.44
N SER A 14 0.80 -6.08 -9.52
CA SER A 14 1.93 -6.36 -10.43
C SER A 14 1.50 -6.39 -11.90
N GLU A 15 0.39 -7.05 -12.27
CA GLU A 15 -0.15 -6.97 -13.64
C GLU A 15 -0.81 -5.62 -13.96
N ILE A 16 -1.38 -4.93 -12.96
CA ILE A 16 -2.08 -3.65 -13.12
C ILE A 16 -1.12 -2.48 -13.29
N ILE A 17 0.05 -2.49 -12.64
CA ILE A 17 0.98 -1.33 -12.60
C ILE A 17 2.37 -1.64 -13.20
N PHE A 18 2.82 -2.90 -13.13
CA PHE A 18 4.20 -3.29 -13.40
C PHE A 18 4.30 -4.53 -14.30
N ALA A 19 3.58 -4.55 -15.43
CA ALA A 19 3.86 -5.53 -16.47
C ALA A 19 5.37 -5.51 -16.76
N LYS A 20 6.05 -6.63 -16.46
CA LYS A 20 7.49 -6.90 -16.49
C LYS A 20 8.31 -5.85 -17.27
N GLY A 21 9.01 -4.96 -16.55
CA GLY A 21 9.92 -3.93 -17.12
C GLY A 21 9.25 -2.67 -17.69
N GLY A 22 7.97 -2.45 -17.35
CA GLY A 22 7.04 -1.73 -18.21
C GLY A 22 6.76 -0.25 -18.01
N HIS A 23 7.52 0.58 -17.28
CA HIS A 23 7.21 2.04 -17.33
C HIS A 23 7.49 2.64 -18.70
N ILE A 24 8.64 2.26 -19.29
CA ILE A 24 9.03 2.67 -20.64
C ILE A 24 8.30 1.82 -21.68
N LEU A 25 8.09 0.53 -21.42
CA LEU A 25 7.40 -0.34 -22.37
C LEU A 25 5.90 -0.04 -22.45
N ILE A 26 5.20 0.24 -21.35
CA ILE A 26 3.76 0.62 -21.38
C ILE A 26 3.61 1.99 -22.07
N MET A 27 4.46 2.98 -21.75
CA MET A 27 4.46 4.24 -22.51
C MET A 27 4.77 4.01 -24.00
N ALA A 28 5.78 3.20 -24.33
CA ALA A 28 6.16 2.90 -25.71
C ALA A 28 5.09 2.07 -26.45
N HIS A 29 4.39 1.17 -25.77
CA HIS A 29 3.33 0.32 -26.33
C HIS A 29 2.03 1.10 -26.54
N VAL A 30 1.69 1.99 -25.60
CA VAL A 30 0.59 2.95 -25.72
C VAL A 30 0.88 3.95 -26.86
N LEU A 31 2.11 4.46 -26.96
CA LEU A 31 2.53 5.30 -28.09
C LEU A 31 2.57 4.52 -29.42
N ALA A 32 2.95 3.24 -29.43
CA ALA A 32 2.97 2.40 -30.63
C ALA A 32 1.56 2.06 -31.16
N HIS A 33 0.53 2.11 -30.31
CA HIS A 33 -0.87 1.92 -30.70
C HIS A 33 -1.58 3.22 -31.10
N LEU A 34 -1.05 4.38 -30.71
CA LEU A 34 -1.63 5.71 -30.98
C LEU A 34 -1.07 6.39 -32.25
N VAL A 35 0.01 5.85 -32.83
CA VAL A 35 0.60 6.35 -34.08
C VAL A 35 0.00 5.59 -35.27
N PRO A 36 -0.65 6.25 -36.24
CA PRO A 36 -1.19 5.60 -37.45
C PRO A 36 -0.12 4.77 -38.18
N ASP A 37 -0.52 3.67 -38.83
CA ASP A 37 0.44 2.76 -39.52
C ASP A 37 1.34 3.46 -40.55
N SER A 38 0.89 4.60 -41.10
CA SER A 38 1.67 5.46 -42.01
C SER A 38 2.87 6.16 -41.34
N GLN A 39 2.88 6.27 -40.02
CA GLN A 39 3.90 6.97 -39.21
C GLN A 39 4.78 6.00 -38.38
N LYS A 40 4.43 4.70 -38.31
CA LYS A 40 5.21 3.66 -37.61
C LYS A 40 6.61 3.39 -38.20
N LYS A 41 6.92 3.88 -39.39
CA LYS A 41 8.20 3.65 -40.09
C LYS A 41 9.35 4.57 -39.65
N LYS A 42 9.15 5.52 -38.72
CA LYS A 42 10.26 6.31 -38.16
C LYS A 42 10.56 5.87 -36.73
N THR A 43 11.45 4.87 -36.65
CA THR A 43 12.19 4.38 -35.47
C THR A 43 12.73 5.52 -34.58
N VAL A 44 12.89 6.73 -35.14
CA VAL A 44 13.41 7.92 -34.47
C VAL A 44 12.46 8.55 -33.44
N VAL A 45 11.14 8.38 -33.58
CA VAL A 45 10.17 8.93 -32.58
C VAL A 45 10.20 8.09 -31.30
N GLN A 46 10.27 6.76 -31.45
CA GLN A 46 10.47 5.85 -30.32
C GLN A 46 11.84 6.05 -29.66
N GLU A 47 12.92 6.19 -30.45
CA GLU A 47 14.25 6.45 -29.91
C GLU A 47 14.34 7.83 -29.24
N GLY A 48 13.78 8.90 -29.83
CA GLY A 48 13.82 10.25 -29.27
C GLY A 48 13.09 10.38 -27.92
N ILE A 49 11.98 9.65 -27.73
CA ILE A 49 11.23 9.64 -26.48
C ILE A 49 11.92 8.76 -25.43
N ILE A 50 12.46 7.60 -25.81
CA ILE A 50 13.30 6.75 -24.94
C ILE A 50 14.56 7.52 -24.49
N LEU A 51 15.16 8.31 -25.38
CA LEU A 51 16.35 9.12 -25.12
C LEU A 51 16.06 10.28 -24.16
N LYS A 52 14.89 10.93 -24.27
CA LYS A 52 14.50 12.02 -23.36
C LYS A 52 14.09 11.52 -21.97
N LEU A 53 13.49 10.32 -21.89
CA LEU A 53 13.15 9.65 -20.63
C LEU A 53 14.38 9.09 -19.90
N LYS A 54 15.50 8.86 -20.60
CA LYS A 54 16.76 8.37 -20.01
C LYS A 54 17.62 9.45 -19.33
N GLN A 55 17.23 10.73 -19.31
CA GLN A 55 17.97 11.84 -18.67
C GLN A 55 19.47 12.00 -19.04
N ASP A 56 19.98 11.31 -20.07
CA ASP A 56 21.41 11.32 -20.45
C ASP A 56 21.64 11.73 -21.91
N VAL A 57 21.08 12.86 -22.35
CA VAL A 57 21.34 13.39 -23.70
C VAL A 57 21.97 14.78 -23.63
N PRO A 58 23.16 15.00 -24.23
CA PRO A 58 23.76 16.31 -24.37
C PRO A 58 22.80 17.28 -25.08
N THR A 59 22.68 18.50 -24.55
CA THR A 59 21.72 19.56 -24.93
C THR A 59 21.65 19.85 -26.44
N ARG A 60 22.71 19.53 -27.21
CA ARG A 60 22.77 19.67 -28.68
C ARG A 60 21.80 18.76 -29.44
N ASN A 61 21.50 17.55 -28.96
CA ASN A 61 20.62 16.62 -29.68
C ASN A 61 19.13 16.92 -29.48
N VAL A 62 18.77 17.66 -28.43
CA VAL A 62 17.38 18.06 -28.16
C VAL A 62 16.87 19.07 -29.20
N GLN A 63 17.72 20.01 -29.61
CA GLN A 63 17.39 21.01 -30.64
C GLN A 63 17.21 20.36 -32.02
N HIS A 64 18.00 19.33 -32.33
CA HIS A 64 17.89 18.61 -33.61
C HIS A 64 16.63 17.74 -33.67
N LEU A 65 16.26 17.09 -32.56
CA LEU A 65 15.00 16.34 -32.44
C LEU A 65 13.77 17.26 -32.49
N GLN A 66 13.85 18.46 -31.89
CA GLN A 66 12.81 19.50 -32.01
C GLN A 66 12.60 19.96 -33.45
N LYS A 67 13.65 19.98 -34.27
CA LYS A 67 13.57 20.32 -35.69
C LYS A 67 12.98 19.19 -36.54
N MET A 68 12.99 17.95 -36.05
CA MET A 68 12.59 16.74 -36.79
C MET A 68 11.14 16.31 -36.54
N ILE A 69 10.55 16.76 -35.42
CA ILE A 69 9.17 16.55 -34.99
C ILE A 69 8.40 17.82 -35.35
N MET A 70 7.23 17.74 -36.00
CA MET A 70 6.43 18.95 -36.30
C MET A 70 6.04 19.64 -34.99
N ASN A 71 5.96 20.98 -34.97
CA ASN A 71 5.64 21.76 -33.76
C ASN A 71 4.36 21.26 -33.06
N ASP A 72 3.38 20.80 -33.83
CA ASP A 72 2.11 20.27 -33.33
C ASP A 72 2.28 18.94 -32.57
N GLU A 73 3.15 18.06 -33.04
CA GLU A 73 3.47 16.78 -32.40
C GLU A 73 4.21 16.98 -31.07
N PHE A 74 5.05 18.01 -30.98
CA PHE A 74 5.73 18.38 -29.74
C PHE A 74 4.74 18.92 -28.70
N GLY A 75 3.73 19.69 -29.14
CA GLY A 75 2.63 20.14 -28.29
C GLY A 75 1.85 18.97 -27.68
N ILE A 76 1.49 17.98 -28.51
CA ILE A 76 0.79 16.75 -28.06
C ILE A 76 1.63 16.02 -27.01
N LEU A 77 2.93 15.82 -27.25
CA LEU A 77 3.81 15.12 -26.33
C LEU A 77 3.87 15.81 -24.95
N LYS A 78 3.90 17.15 -24.91
CA LYS A 78 3.93 17.91 -23.66
C LYS A 78 2.65 17.71 -22.84
N GLU A 79 1.49 17.75 -23.49
CA GLU A 79 0.20 17.50 -22.82
C GLU A 79 0.08 16.05 -22.35
N VAL A 80 0.47 15.08 -23.18
CA VAL A 80 0.45 13.64 -22.82
C VAL A 80 1.36 13.34 -21.63
N ILE A 81 2.58 13.91 -21.58
CA ILE A 81 3.47 13.75 -20.42
C ILE A 81 2.82 14.29 -19.16
N THR A 82 2.12 15.43 -19.25
CA THR A 82 1.42 16.05 -18.11
C THR A 82 0.30 15.13 -17.60
N ILE A 83 -0.46 14.51 -18.51
CA ILE A 83 -1.52 13.53 -18.18
C ILE A 83 -0.94 12.26 -17.53
N LEU A 84 0.25 11.81 -17.95
CA LEU A 84 0.88 10.59 -17.44
C LEU A 84 1.66 10.78 -16.14
N GLN A 85 2.05 12.01 -15.79
CA GLN A 85 2.86 12.31 -14.61
C GLN A 85 2.23 11.78 -13.29
N PRO A 86 0.92 11.91 -13.03
CA PRO A 86 0.31 11.34 -11.83
C PRO A 86 0.48 9.83 -11.73
N ILE A 87 0.39 9.11 -12.85
CA ILE A 87 0.54 7.65 -12.89
C ILE A 87 1.97 7.27 -12.50
N GLU A 88 2.98 7.96 -13.06
CA GLU A 88 4.40 7.72 -12.75
C GLU A 88 4.72 7.96 -11.26
N LEU A 89 4.20 9.05 -10.68
CA LEU A 89 4.41 9.36 -9.27
C LEU A 89 3.87 8.26 -8.36
N ILE A 90 2.73 7.69 -8.75
CA ILE A 90 2.02 6.69 -7.97
C ILE A 90 2.66 5.32 -8.12
N THR A 91 3.10 4.94 -9.32
CA THR A 91 3.83 3.69 -9.50
C THR A 91 5.09 3.66 -8.63
N LYS A 92 5.84 4.77 -8.58
CA LYS A 92 6.99 4.93 -7.68
C LYS A 92 6.60 4.84 -6.21
N LYS A 93 5.48 5.46 -5.83
CA LYS A 93 5.03 5.50 -4.43
C LYS A 93 4.51 4.15 -3.94
N ILE A 94 3.74 3.42 -4.73
CA ILE A 94 3.22 2.09 -4.34
C ILE A 94 4.34 1.04 -4.44
N GLY A 95 5.32 1.22 -5.34
CA GLY A 95 6.49 0.35 -5.49
C GLY A 95 7.53 0.40 -4.36
N GLY A 96 7.31 1.21 -3.32
CA GLY A 96 8.21 1.31 -2.16
C GLY A 96 8.13 0.12 -1.20
N ASP A 97 9.06 0.07 -0.25
CA ASP A 97 9.19 -0.99 0.78
C ASP A 97 9.47 -0.45 2.19
N LYS A 98 9.74 0.85 2.34
CA LYS A 98 10.12 1.47 3.63
C LYS A 98 8.95 2.04 4.43
N TYR A 99 7.73 1.89 3.95
CA TYR A 99 6.51 2.40 4.58
C TYR A 99 5.32 1.51 4.23
N PRO A 100 4.22 1.54 5.00
CA PRO A 100 2.99 0.81 4.66
C PRO A 100 2.47 1.25 3.29
N THR A 101 2.65 0.40 2.27
CA THR A 101 2.25 0.71 0.89
C THR A 101 0.80 0.33 0.64
N VAL A 102 0.32 -0.77 1.23
CA VAL A 102 -1.05 -1.26 1.03
C VAL A 102 -2.13 -0.26 1.48
N SER A 103 -1.88 0.48 2.57
CA SER A 103 -2.84 1.46 3.10
C SER A 103 -2.91 2.75 2.28
N ILE A 104 -1.91 2.98 1.42
CA ILE A 104 -1.84 4.15 0.55
C ILE A 104 -2.58 3.90 -0.77
N VAL A 105 -2.84 2.64 -1.15
CA VAL A 105 -3.39 2.26 -2.46
C VAL A 105 -4.72 2.96 -2.78
N ILE A 106 -5.73 2.89 -1.89
CA ILE A 106 -7.03 3.54 -2.13
C ILE A 106 -6.90 5.07 -2.17
N PRO A 107 -6.27 5.72 -1.17
CA PRO A 107 -6.06 7.17 -1.20
C PRO A 107 -5.36 7.66 -2.45
N ILE A 108 -4.28 6.96 -2.86
CA ILE A 108 -3.41 7.46 -3.92
C ILE A 108 -4.03 7.28 -5.30
N ILE A 109 -4.80 6.21 -5.53
CA ILE A 109 -5.53 6.03 -6.79
C ILE A 109 -6.62 7.08 -6.93
N ARG A 110 -7.33 7.41 -5.86
CA ARG A 110 -8.28 8.52 -5.87
C ARG A 110 -7.59 9.86 -6.17
N CYS A 111 -6.42 10.12 -5.57
CA CYS A 111 -5.63 11.31 -5.90
C CYS A 111 -5.13 11.31 -7.35
N MET A 112 -4.83 10.14 -7.92
CA MET A 112 -4.47 9.99 -9.34
C MET A 112 -5.59 10.44 -10.25
N GLU A 113 -6.78 9.88 -10.03
CA GLU A 113 -7.99 10.13 -10.80
C GLU A 113 -8.31 11.62 -10.78
N GLU A 114 -8.30 12.21 -9.59
CA GLU A 114 -8.51 13.64 -9.40
C GLU A 114 -7.45 14.48 -10.14
N SER A 115 -6.17 14.11 -10.03
CA SER A 115 -5.09 14.83 -10.71
C SER A 115 -5.19 14.76 -12.24
N ILE A 116 -5.60 13.62 -12.80
CA ILE A 116 -5.79 13.43 -14.24
C ILE A 116 -7.05 14.16 -14.70
N ASN A 117 -8.14 14.10 -13.93
CA ASN A 117 -9.37 14.84 -14.20
C ASN A 117 -9.15 16.35 -14.25
N ASN A 118 -8.26 16.87 -13.41
CA ASN A 118 -7.89 18.29 -13.37
C ASN A 118 -6.93 18.73 -14.49
N CYS A 119 -6.38 17.80 -15.30
CA CYS A 119 -5.60 18.17 -16.49
C CYS A 119 -6.51 18.71 -17.60
N ILE A 120 -6.22 19.89 -18.14
CA ILE A 120 -7.01 20.53 -19.21
C ILE A 120 -6.17 20.56 -20.50
N PRO A 121 -6.17 19.49 -21.32
CA PRO A 121 -5.49 19.49 -22.62
C PRO A 121 -6.23 20.37 -23.63
N MET A 122 -5.48 21.07 -24.48
CA MET A 122 -6.03 21.93 -25.54
C MET A 122 -6.09 21.22 -26.89
N ILE A 123 -5.26 20.19 -27.11
CA ILE A 123 -5.18 19.49 -28.40
C ILE A 123 -6.14 18.29 -28.42
N ASN A 124 -6.92 18.14 -29.50
CA ASN A 124 -7.92 17.07 -29.65
C ASN A 124 -7.35 15.66 -29.39
N ASN A 125 -6.14 15.37 -29.85
CA ASN A 125 -5.49 14.08 -29.62
C ASN A 125 -5.21 13.84 -28.13
N SER A 126 -4.76 14.87 -27.39
CA SER A 126 -4.53 14.81 -25.95
C SER A 126 -5.84 14.69 -25.16
N ILE A 127 -6.92 15.33 -25.61
CA ILE A 127 -8.27 15.17 -25.04
C ILE A 127 -8.74 13.71 -25.18
N ASN A 128 -8.60 13.14 -26.37
CA ASN A 128 -8.93 11.73 -26.62
C ASN A 128 -8.04 10.80 -25.79
N PHE A 129 -6.75 11.11 -25.66
CA PHE A 129 -5.82 10.36 -24.82
C PHE A 129 -6.23 10.38 -23.34
N LYS A 130 -6.56 11.55 -22.77
CA LYS A 130 -7.06 11.68 -21.40
C LYS A 130 -8.30 10.81 -21.20
N ARG A 131 -9.26 10.85 -22.13
CA ARG A 131 -10.50 10.04 -22.06
C ARG A 131 -10.19 8.55 -22.03
N ASN A 132 -9.28 8.09 -22.89
CA ASN A 132 -8.87 6.68 -22.96
C ASN A 132 -8.17 6.24 -21.65
N ILE A 133 -7.27 7.07 -21.12
CA ILE A 133 -6.59 6.79 -19.85
C ILE A 133 -7.59 6.71 -18.69
N LEU A 134 -8.53 7.64 -18.59
CA LEU A 134 -9.57 7.60 -17.55
C LEU A 134 -10.45 6.35 -17.67
N SER A 135 -10.81 5.95 -18.90
CA SER A 135 -11.56 4.71 -19.12
C SER A 135 -10.76 3.47 -18.70
N GLU A 136 -9.46 3.43 -18.97
CA GLU A 136 -8.60 2.32 -18.52
C GLU A 136 -8.41 2.30 -17.00
N ILE A 137 -8.31 3.47 -16.35
CA ILE A 137 -8.26 3.60 -14.90
C ILE A 137 -9.54 3.05 -14.29
N GLU A 138 -10.71 3.50 -14.75
CA GLU A 138 -12.01 3.01 -14.28
C GLU A 138 -12.13 1.49 -14.46
N ARG A 139 -11.82 1.00 -15.66
CA ARG A 139 -11.87 -0.44 -15.98
C ARG A 139 -11.02 -1.27 -15.02
N ARG A 140 -9.86 -0.75 -14.60
CA ARG A 140 -8.90 -1.47 -13.73
C ARG A 140 -9.16 -1.27 -12.24
N PHE A 141 -9.66 -0.11 -11.82
CA PHE A 141 -9.72 0.28 -10.41
C PHE A 141 -11.15 0.43 -9.84
N HIS A 142 -12.21 0.29 -10.65
CA HIS A 142 -13.60 0.39 -10.16
C HIS A 142 -13.92 -0.52 -8.96
N ASN A 143 -13.25 -1.68 -8.86
CA ASN A 143 -13.46 -2.65 -7.77
C ASN A 143 -12.45 -2.55 -6.63
N ILE A 144 -11.62 -1.51 -6.58
CA ILE A 144 -10.56 -1.42 -5.58
C ILE A 144 -11.10 -1.43 -4.13
N GLU A 145 -12.26 -0.84 -3.92
CA GLU A 145 -12.97 -0.82 -2.64
C GLU A 145 -13.81 -2.09 -2.40
N ARG A 146 -13.64 -3.16 -3.18
CA ARG A 146 -14.20 -4.50 -2.85
C ARG A 146 -13.21 -5.37 -2.09
N TYR A 147 -11.92 -5.03 -2.14
CA TYR A 147 -10.87 -5.81 -1.49
C TYR A 147 -10.74 -5.43 -0.01
N ASN A 148 -11.26 -6.28 0.87
CA ASN A 148 -11.23 -6.05 2.32
C ASN A 148 -9.84 -5.71 2.85
N THR A 149 -8.78 -6.34 2.35
CA THR A 149 -7.41 -6.05 2.80
C THR A 149 -7.02 -4.59 2.58
N LEU A 150 -7.37 -4.02 1.42
CA LEU A 150 -7.09 -2.61 1.11
C LEU A 150 -7.93 -1.68 1.99
N ILE A 151 -9.20 -2.02 2.19
CA ILE A 151 -10.12 -1.25 3.03
C ILE A 151 -9.66 -1.27 4.49
N ILE A 152 -9.35 -2.45 5.05
CA ILE A 152 -8.87 -2.61 6.43
C ILE A 152 -7.57 -1.83 6.61
N ALA A 153 -6.59 -2.01 5.72
CA ALA A 153 -5.31 -1.32 5.86
C ALA A 153 -5.46 0.20 5.75
N THR A 154 -6.33 0.71 4.87
CA THR A 154 -6.61 2.14 4.73
C THR A 154 -7.36 2.70 5.95
N LEU A 155 -8.36 1.98 6.46
CA LEU A 155 -9.10 2.36 7.67
C LEU A 155 -8.19 2.43 8.90
N LEU A 156 -7.31 1.44 9.05
CA LEU A 156 -6.34 1.35 10.13
C LEU A 156 -5.11 2.23 9.89
N ASP A 157 -5.04 2.99 8.80
CA ASP A 157 -4.03 4.02 8.64
C ASP A 157 -4.55 5.35 9.23
N PRO A 158 -3.94 5.86 10.31
CA PRO A 158 -4.40 7.06 11.01
C PRO A 158 -4.36 8.32 10.14
N ARG A 159 -3.65 8.28 9.00
CA ARG A 159 -3.55 9.40 8.04
C ARG A 159 -4.79 9.49 7.15
N PHE A 160 -5.47 8.38 6.89
CA PHE A 160 -6.52 8.30 5.87
C PHE A 160 -7.88 7.94 6.45
N LYS A 161 -7.94 6.94 7.34
CA LYS A 161 -9.19 6.44 7.94
C LYS A 161 -10.31 6.31 6.89
N LYS A 162 -11.39 7.09 7.00
CA LYS A 162 -12.55 7.04 6.10
C LYS A 162 -12.48 8.02 4.91
N LEU A 163 -11.45 8.88 4.83
CA LEU A 163 -11.45 10.08 3.97
C LEU A 163 -11.57 9.79 2.47
N HIS A 164 -10.93 8.73 1.99
CA HIS A 164 -10.77 8.50 0.55
C HIS A 164 -11.77 7.50 -0.05
N PHE A 165 -12.66 6.92 0.75
CA PHE A 165 -13.63 5.95 0.23
C PHE A 165 -14.79 6.62 -0.52
N GLN A 166 -15.29 5.92 -1.54
CA GLN A 166 -16.49 6.28 -2.30
C GLN A 166 -17.65 5.31 -2.00
N HIS A 167 -17.36 4.04 -1.70
CA HIS A 167 -18.34 2.98 -1.49
C HIS A 167 -18.54 2.67 0.00
N PHE A 168 -19.31 3.53 0.69
CA PHE A 168 -19.52 3.43 2.15
C PHE A 168 -20.08 2.09 2.63
N LEU A 169 -20.84 1.37 1.80
CA LEU A 169 -21.36 0.04 2.13
C LEU A 169 -20.23 -1.01 2.33
N ASN A 170 -19.21 -0.97 1.47
CA ASN A 170 -18.06 -1.86 1.58
C ASN A 170 -17.22 -1.51 2.82
N VAL A 171 -17.12 -0.21 3.14
CA VAL A 171 -16.47 0.25 4.36
C VAL A 171 -17.21 -0.24 5.60
N SER A 172 -18.53 -0.11 5.64
CA SER A 172 -19.37 -0.53 6.78
C SER A 172 -19.27 -2.04 7.03
N SER A 173 -19.43 -2.85 5.98
CA SER A 173 -19.27 -4.31 6.10
C SER A 173 -17.86 -4.71 6.53
N THR A 174 -16.84 -3.97 6.09
CA THR A 174 -15.45 -4.21 6.51
C THR A 174 -15.20 -3.81 7.96
N ILE A 175 -15.82 -2.75 8.47
CA ILE A 175 -15.77 -2.40 9.90
C ILE A 175 -16.37 -3.55 10.74
N GLY A 176 -17.49 -4.14 10.29
CA GLY A 176 -18.05 -5.36 10.89
C GLY A 176 -17.06 -6.52 10.89
N ARG A 177 -16.31 -6.72 9.79
CA ARG A 177 -15.23 -7.73 9.72
C ARG A 177 -14.09 -7.44 10.71
N ILE A 178 -13.66 -6.20 10.85
CA ILE A 178 -12.64 -5.82 11.84
C ILE A 178 -13.15 -6.15 13.25
N ASN A 179 -14.42 -5.87 13.54
CA ASN A 179 -15.02 -6.19 14.81
C ASN A 179 -15.00 -7.69 15.13
N ILE A 180 -15.35 -8.55 14.16
CA ILE A 180 -15.25 -10.01 14.30
C ILE A 180 -13.80 -10.43 14.57
N LEU A 181 -12.83 -9.88 13.81
CA LEU A 181 -11.40 -10.16 14.02
C LEU A 181 -10.93 -9.78 15.43
N MET A 182 -11.46 -8.70 16.01
CA MET A 182 -11.14 -8.29 17.38
C MET A 182 -11.72 -9.27 18.41
N GLN A 183 -12.98 -9.70 18.21
CA GLN A 183 -13.62 -10.68 19.09
C GLN A 183 -12.87 -12.02 19.08
N ASP A 184 -12.43 -12.49 17.92
CA ASP A 184 -11.66 -13.73 17.79
C ASP A 184 -10.29 -13.65 18.50
N LEU A 185 -9.62 -12.49 18.44
CA LEU A 185 -8.37 -12.27 19.16
C LEU A 185 -8.56 -12.25 20.69
N ASN A 186 -9.67 -11.72 21.19
CA ASN A 186 -9.97 -11.70 22.62
C ASN A 186 -10.30 -13.11 23.13
N LYS A 187 -11.07 -13.91 22.39
CA LYS A 187 -11.36 -15.32 22.74
C LYS A 187 -10.09 -16.18 22.89
N ASN A 188 -9.12 -15.97 21.99
CA ASN A 188 -7.83 -16.66 22.04
C ASN A 188 -6.91 -16.18 23.18
N THR A 189 -7.18 -15.01 23.75
CA THR A 189 -6.42 -14.48 24.89
C THR A 189 -7.00 -15.01 26.22
N ASN A 190 -8.34 -15.08 26.33
CA ASN A 190 -9.03 -15.61 27.51
C ASN A 190 -8.85 -17.14 27.71
N SER A 191 -8.39 -17.86 26.69
CA SER A 191 -8.07 -19.30 26.79
C SER A 191 -6.67 -19.58 27.37
N ILE A 192 -5.84 -18.55 27.56
CA ILE A 192 -4.48 -18.67 28.12
C ILE A 192 -4.39 -18.08 29.55
N GLU A 193 -5.38 -17.28 29.99
CA GLU A 193 -5.43 -16.66 31.32
C GLU A 193 -6.55 -17.20 32.22
N THR A 194 -6.82 -18.51 32.19
CA THR A 194 -7.48 -19.18 33.34
C THR A 194 -6.42 -19.63 34.34
N ILE A 195 -5.58 -18.70 34.82
CA ILE A 195 -5.10 -18.82 36.19
C ILE A 195 -6.26 -18.32 37.03
N SER A 196 -7.06 -19.28 37.47
CA SER A 196 -8.03 -19.13 38.53
C SER A 196 -7.34 -18.45 39.73
N ILE A 197 -7.47 -17.12 39.81
CA ILE A 197 -7.45 -16.44 41.10
C ILE A 197 -8.77 -16.83 41.76
N SER A 198 -8.78 -18.06 42.26
CA SER A 198 -9.65 -18.45 43.34
C SER A 198 -9.17 -17.64 44.54
N SER A 199 -9.77 -16.47 44.72
CA SER A 199 -9.80 -15.84 46.03
C SER A 199 -10.63 -16.74 46.94
N GLN A 200 -10.01 -17.80 47.47
CA GLN A 200 -10.39 -18.28 48.78
C GLN A 200 -9.99 -17.21 49.79
N GLY A 201 -10.83 -16.18 49.89
CA GLY A 201 -10.85 -15.24 50.98
C GLY A 201 -11.93 -15.70 51.93
N GLU A 202 -11.50 -16.21 53.08
CA GLU A 202 -12.35 -16.58 54.20
C GLU A 202 -13.38 -15.49 54.52
N ASN A 203 -14.59 -15.94 54.84
CA ASN A 203 -15.67 -15.11 55.38
C ASN A 203 -15.23 -14.44 56.68
N ASN A 204 -14.63 -13.25 56.57
CA ASN A 204 -14.66 -12.24 57.60
C ASN A 204 -15.32 -11.01 56.98
N ILE A 205 -16.60 -10.84 57.27
CA ILE A 205 -17.38 -9.66 56.91
C ILE A 205 -16.83 -8.49 57.74
N THR A 206 -15.69 -7.95 57.32
CA THR A 206 -15.41 -6.54 57.55
C THR A 206 -16.33 -5.81 56.57
N LYS A 207 -17.29 -5.03 57.08
CA LYS A 207 -18.11 -4.13 56.28
C LYS A 207 -17.20 -3.09 55.60
N ASP A 208 -16.59 -3.49 54.50
CA ASP A 208 -15.84 -2.58 53.65
C ASP A 208 -16.85 -1.58 53.07
N LEU A 209 -16.56 -0.31 53.28
CA LEU A 209 -17.38 0.82 52.85
C LEU A 209 -17.56 0.81 51.32
N TRP A 210 -16.62 0.21 50.59
CA TRP A 210 -16.60 0.12 49.13
C TRP A 210 -17.33 -1.10 48.56
N SER A 211 -17.84 -2.02 49.38
CA SER A 211 -18.59 -3.20 48.92
C SER A 211 -19.80 -2.86 48.03
N PHE A 212 -20.43 -1.71 48.26
CA PHE A 212 -21.48 -1.18 47.38
C PHE A 212 -20.92 -0.72 46.03
N HIS A 213 -19.75 -0.06 46.02
CA HIS A 213 -19.05 0.30 44.78
C HIS A 213 -18.65 -0.95 44.02
N ASP A 214 -18.04 -1.94 44.66
CA ASP A 214 -17.61 -3.19 44.00
C ASP A 214 -18.80 -3.93 43.35
N ASN A 215 -19.95 -3.92 44.01
CA ASN A 215 -21.19 -4.49 43.47
C ASN A 215 -21.72 -3.66 42.28
N LEU A 216 -21.70 -2.32 42.37
CA LEU A 216 -22.02 -1.45 41.23
C LEU A 216 -21.06 -1.66 40.06
N THR A 217 -19.77 -1.85 40.33
CA THR A 217 -18.75 -2.09 39.30
C THR A 217 -18.98 -3.44 38.61
N ALA A 218 -19.33 -4.49 39.37
CA ALA A 218 -19.70 -5.79 38.82
C ALA A 218 -20.95 -5.71 37.93
N LEU A 219 -22.01 -5.04 38.41
CA LEU A 219 -23.24 -4.81 37.64
C LEU A 219 -23.01 -3.93 36.39
N PHE A 220 -22.08 -2.98 36.46
CA PHE A 220 -21.70 -2.12 35.34
C PHE A 220 -20.88 -2.85 34.27
N ILE A 221 -19.98 -3.75 34.68
CA ILE A 221 -19.21 -4.60 33.77
C ILE A 221 -20.16 -5.52 32.99
N ASP A 222 -21.16 -6.12 33.66
CA ASP A 222 -22.16 -6.97 33.01
C ASP A 222 -23.02 -6.19 32.02
N THR A 223 -23.38 -4.94 32.31
CA THR A 223 -24.18 -4.09 31.39
C THR A 223 -23.40 -3.54 30.19
N ILE A 224 -22.08 -3.31 30.31
CA ILE A 224 -21.24 -2.93 29.15
C ILE A 224 -21.02 -4.10 28.18
N SER A 225 -21.08 -5.33 28.68
CA SER A 225 -20.85 -6.51 27.86
C SER A 225 -21.91 -6.72 26.76
N ASP A 226 -23.07 -6.07 26.89
CA ASP A 226 -24.24 -6.32 26.02
C ASP A 226 -24.68 -5.13 25.14
N ASP A 227 -24.07 -3.94 25.24
CA ASP A 227 -24.52 -2.79 24.44
C ASP A 227 -23.51 -2.30 23.40
N SER A 228 -23.92 -2.47 22.15
CA SER A 228 -23.30 -2.06 20.89
C SER A 228 -22.33 -3.09 20.28
N GLY A 229 -22.79 -3.77 19.22
CA GLY A 229 -22.04 -4.77 18.46
C GLY A 229 -20.73 -4.29 17.77
N MET A 230 -20.12 -3.18 18.19
CA MET A 230 -18.82 -2.67 17.73
C MET A 230 -17.88 -2.45 18.91
N HIS A 231 -16.72 -3.10 18.87
CA HIS A 231 -15.66 -3.05 19.88
C HIS A 231 -15.26 -1.60 20.22
N PHE A 232 -15.19 -1.28 21.51
CA PHE A 232 -14.94 0.07 22.01
C PHE A 232 -13.67 0.70 21.43
N GLU A 233 -12.55 -0.03 21.40
CA GLU A 233 -11.29 0.45 20.78
C GLU A 233 -11.48 0.90 19.33
N LEU A 234 -12.19 0.11 18.52
CA LEU A 234 -12.43 0.40 17.11
C LEU A 234 -13.30 1.66 16.95
N ARG A 235 -14.35 1.77 17.76
CA ARG A 235 -15.21 2.96 17.79
C ARG A 235 -14.39 4.19 18.12
N GLN A 236 -13.59 4.16 19.18
CA GLN A 236 -12.81 5.32 19.62
C GLN A 236 -11.77 5.75 18.58
N TYR A 237 -11.01 4.79 18.04
CA TYR A 237 -10.01 5.07 17.01
C TYR A 237 -10.62 5.73 15.75
N LEU A 238 -11.80 5.27 15.32
CA LEU A 238 -12.49 5.80 14.14
C LEU A 238 -13.04 7.23 14.35
N HIS A 239 -13.29 7.66 15.59
CA HIS A 239 -13.75 9.02 15.91
C HIS A 239 -12.61 10.01 16.13
N GLN A 240 -11.38 9.55 16.38
CA GLN A 240 -10.22 10.44 16.47
C GLN A 240 -9.97 11.18 15.15
N SER A 241 -9.35 12.35 15.22
CA SER A 241 -8.87 13.08 14.03
C SER A 241 -7.81 12.29 13.26
N VAL A 242 -7.62 12.64 11.99
CA VAL A 242 -6.53 12.12 11.18
C VAL A 242 -5.21 12.81 11.54
N ILE A 243 -4.11 12.08 11.42
CA ILE A 243 -2.77 12.63 11.64
C ILE A 243 -2.19 13.20 10.33
N PRO A 244 -1.15 14.06 10.38
CA PRO A 244 -0.49 14.57 9.18
C PRO A 244 0.01 13.46 8.26
N ARG A 245 -0.14 13.65 6.94
CA ARG A 245 0.23 12.66 5.90
C ARG A 245 1.69 12.21 5.97
N HIS A 246 2.59 13.09 6.41
CA HIS A 246 4.03 12.85 6.46
C HIS A 246 4.46 12.05 7.70
N SER A 247 3.58 11.86 8.67
CA SER A 247 3.86 11.09 9.88
C SER A 247 3.97 9.58 9.57
N ASN A 248 4.74 8.86 10.39
CA ASN A 248 4.86 7.42 10.30
C ASN A 248 3.67 6.74 11.00
N PRO A 249 2.78 6.03 10.28
CA PRO A 249 1.62 5.38 10.88
C PRO A 249 2.02 4.24 11.84
N LEU A 250 3.14 3.56 11.62
CA LEU A 250 3.60 2.46 12.49
C LEU A 250 4.10 2.98 13.84
N GLU A 251 4.79 4.12 13.85
CA GLU A 251 5.20 4.79 15.10
C GLU A 251 3.98 5.30 15.86
N TYR A 252 2.99 5.85 15.17
CA TYR A 252 1.73 6.27 15.80
C TYR A 252 0.97 5.09 16.42
N TRP A 253 0.91 3.95 15.74
CA TRP A 253 0.33 2.74 16.32
C TRP A 253 1.11 2.25 17.53
N GLN A 254 2.44 2.43 17.55
CA GLN A 254 3.27 2.04 18.68
C GLN A 254 2.95 2.87 19.95
N THR A 255 2.62 4.16 19.81
CA THR A 255 2.19 4.99 20.95
C THR A 255 0.80 4.60 21.44
N LEU A 256 -0.08 4.17 20.53
CA LEU A 256 -1.45 3.74 20.85
C LEU A 256 -1.57 2.30 21.36
N LYS A 257 -0.48 1.53 21.37
CA LYS A 257 -0.49 0.11 21.75
C LYS A 257 -1.11 -0.15 23.13
N ALA A 258 -0.89 0.74 24.10
CA ALA A 258 -1.44 0.60 25.45
C ALA A 258 -2.95 0.90 25.50
N VAL A 259 -3.43 1.81 24.65
CA VAL A 259 -4.82 2.26 24.62
C VAL A 259 -5.69 1.33 23.76
N TYR A 260 -5.13 0.81 22.66
CA TYR A 260 -5.83 -0.05 21.69
C TYR A 260 -5.06 -1.36 21.44
N PRO A 261 -4.87 -2.22 22.45
CA PRO A 261 -4.01 -3.40 22.35
C PRO A 261 -4.50 -4.42 21.32
N THR A 262 -5.81 -4.64 21.20
CA THR A 262 -6.37 -5.61 20.25
C THR A 262 -6.36 -5.04 18.83
N LEU A 263 -6.74 -3.77 18.67
CA LEU A 263 -6.72 -3.12 17.36
C LEU A 263 -5.29 -2.97 16.82
N PHE A 264 -4.31 -2.69 17.70
CA PHE A 264 -2.89 -2.63 17.34
C PHE A 264 -2.38 -3.92 16.70
N LYS A 265 -2.78 -5.10 17.22
CA LYS A 265 -2.40 -6.40 16.65
C LYS A 265 -2.87 -6.51 15.19
N ILE A 266 -4.11 -6.08 14.92
CA ILE A 266 -4.70 -6.08 13.57
C ILE A 266 -3.98 -5.04 12.70
N ALA A 267 -3.87 -3.80 13.16
CA ALA A 267 -3.24 -2.71 12.40
C ALA A 267 -1.82 -3.07 11.99
N LYS A 268 -1.01 -3.61 12.91
CA LYS A 268 0.35 -4.08 12.61
C LYS A 268 0.37 -5.16 11.52
N GLN A 269 -0.55 -6.11 11.56
CA GLN A 269 -0.62 -7.18 10.56
C GLN A 269 -0.97 -6.65 9.17
N TYR A 270 -1.96 -5.76 9.07
CA TYR A 270 -2.44 -5.25 7.78
C TYR A 270 -1.52 -4.16 7.20
N LEU A 271 -0.97 -3.26 8.02
CA LEU A 271 -0.06 -2.22 7.56
C LEU A 271 1.32 -2.76 7.11
N ALA A 272 1.70 -3.95 7.57
CA ALA A 272 2.93 -4.61 7.13
C ALA A 272 2.83 -5.24 5.73
N VAL A 273 1.63 -5.33 5.15
CA VAL A 273 1.45 -5.89 3.81
C VAL A 273 2.00 -4.92 2.78
N VAL A 274 2.82 -5.43 1.86
CA VAL A 274 3.34 -4.66 0.73
C VAL A 274 2.34 -4.75 -0.42
N ALA A 275 2.06 -3.60 -1.06
CA ALA A 275 1.11 -3.52 -2.15
C ALA A 275 1.61 -4.16 -3.46
N THR A 276 2.92 -4.17 -3.71
CA THR A 276 3.49 -4.59 -5.01
C THR A 276 4.54 -5.70 -4.87
N SER A 277 4.81 -6.34 -6.00
CA SER A 277 5.98 -7.20 -6.24
C SER A 277 7.28 -6.45 -6.42
N VAL A 278 7.25 -5.12 -6.57
CA VAL A 278 8.42 -4.33 -6.96
C VAL A 278 9.61 -4.51 -6.01
N PRO A 279 9.44 -4.62 -4.67
CA PRO A 279 10.57 -4.89 -3.78
C PRO A 279 11.20 -6.26 -4.01
N THR A 280 10.39 -7.29 -4.28
CA THR A 280 10.91 -8.63 -4.57
C THR A 280 11.59 -8.66 -5.94
N GLU A 281 11.00 -8.02 -6.95
CA GLU A 281 11.63 -7.86 -8.27
C GLU A 281 12.95 -7.08 -8.23
N ARG A 282 13.05 -6.02 -7.41
CA ARG A 282 14.31 -5.29 -7.18
C ARG A 282 15.35 -6.19 -6.54
N LEU A 283 14.97 -7.02 -5.57
CA LEU A 283 15.85 -7.99 -4.94
C LEU A 283 16.34 -9.05 -5.96
N PHE A 284 15.43 -9.61 -6.77
CA PHE A 284 15.76 -10.58 -7.81
C PHE A 284 16.60 -9.98 -8.93
N SER A 285 16.36 -8.73 -9.33
CA SER A 285 17.14 -8.03 -10.36
C SER A 285 18.59 -7.82 -9.91
N LYS A 286 18.80 -7.41 -8.65
CA LYS A 286 20.14 -7.30 -8.06
C LYS A 286 20.84 -8.66 -7.99
N ALA A 287 20.10 -9.72 -7.71
CA ALA A 287 20.67 -11.07 -7.68
C ALA A 287 20.89 -11.68 -9.06
N GLY A 288 20.18 -11.23 -10.10
CA GLY A 288 20.51 -11.54 -11.49
C GLY A 288 21.93 -11.09 -11.86
N LEU A 289 22.43 -10.01 -11.25
CA LEU A 289 23.83 -9.59 -11.38
C LEU A 289 24.80 -10.52 -10.63
N ILE A 290 24.37 -11.11 -9.51
CA ILE A 290 25.15 -12.07 -8.72
C ILE A 290 25.23 -13.43 -9.44
N LYS A 291 24.12 -13.87 -10.04
CA LYS A 291 24.02 -15.03 -10.94
C LYS A 291 24.17 -14.60 -12.39
N SER A 292 25.28 -13.93 -12.70
CA SER A 292 25.68 -13.65 -14.09
C SER A 292 26.21 -14.92 -14.75
N ASP A 293 26.26 -14.94 -16.09
CA ASP A 293 26.77 -16.08 -16.90
C ASP A 293 28.19 -16.54 -16.53
N ILE A 294 28.94 -15.68 -15.82
CA ILE A 294 30.29 -15.89 -15.30
C ILE A 294 30.36 -16.54 -13.90
N ARG A 295 29.24 -16.61 -13.14
CA ARG A 295 29.14 -17.23 -11.79
C ARG A 295 27.93 -18.15 -11.64
N ASN A 296 27.87 -19.16 -12.50
CA ASN A 296 26.79 -20.13 -12.66
C ASN A 296 26.85 -21.37 -11.74
N ARG A 297 27.86 -21.50 -10.85
CA ARG A 297 28.04 -22.65 -9.92
C ARG A 297 27.55 -22.43 -8.48
N LEU A 298 26.74 -21.40 -8.22
CA LEU A 298 26.16 -21.18 -6.88
C LEU A 298 25.06 -22.20 -6.59
N LYS A 299 25.21 -22.97 -5.50
CA LYS A 299 24.14 -23.84 -4.98
C LYS A 299 22.95 -22.99 -4.50
N SER A 300 21.73 -23.50 -4.68
CA SER A 300 20.48 -22.82 -4.29
C SER A 300 20.46 -22.39 -2.82
N SER A 301 21.04 -23.19 -1.91
CA SER A 301 21.15 -22.86 -0.49
C SER A 301 22.00 -21.61 -0.23
N ARG A 302 23.17 -21.49 -0.88
CA ARG A 302 24.04 -20.31 -0.77
C ARG A 302 23.42 -19.08 -1.40
N LEU A 303 22.69 -19.26 -2.50
CA LEU A 303 21.95 -18.17 -3.14
C LEU A 303 20.88 -17.61 -2.19
N ASN A 304 20.10 -18.48 -1.54
CA ASN A 304 19.10 -18.06 -0.54
C ASN A 304 19.73 -17.33 0.66
N SER A 305 20.88 -17.80 1.16
CA SER A 305 21.60 -17.10 2.23
C SER A 305 22.10 -15.72 1.78
N LEU A 306 22.62 -15.59 0.56
CA LEU A 306 23.03 -14.30 0.00
C LEU A 306 21.84 -13.34 -0.16
N PHE A 307 20.70 -13.84 -0.65
CA PHE A 307 19.47 -13.08 -0.73
C PHE A 307 19.03 -12.55 0.63
N PHE A 308 19.00 -13.41 1.64
CA PHE A 308 18.65 -13.04 2.99
C PHE A 308 19.60 -11.96 3.54
N LEU A 309 20.91 -12.18 3.43
CA LEU A 309 21.92 -11.22 3.89
C LEU A 309 21.80 -9.86 3.19
N GLN A 310 21.47 -9.84 1.90
CA GLN A 310 21.27 -8.60 1.15
C GLN A 310 19.98 -7.88 1.53
N SER A 311 18.95 -8.60 1.98
CA SER A 311 17.67 -8.02 2.37
C SER A 311 17.68 -7.34 3.75
N VAL A 312 18.68 -7.62 4.58
CA VAL A 312 18.81 -7.09 5.95
C VAL A 312 19.63 -5.80 5.94
N GLU A 313 19.17 -4.77 6.67
CA GLU A 313 19.93 -3.53 6.82
C GLU A 313 21.18 -3.75 7.69
N TYR A 314 22.25 -2.99 7.42
CA TYR A 314 23.52 -3.15 8.12
C TYR A 314 23.41 -2.94 9.65
N GLU A 315 22.46 -2.14 10.11
CA GLU A 315 22.23 -1.93 11.54
C GLU A 315 21.57 -3.15 12.22
N ASP A 316 20.71 -3.88 11.52
CA ASP A 316 20.13 -5.13 12.01
C ASP A 316 21.18 -6.26 12.05
N TRP A 317 22.16 -6.21 11.15
CA TRP A 317 23.34 -7.07 11.17
C TRP A 317 24.22 -6.84 12.41
N LYS A 318 24.40 -5.59 12.85
CA LYS A 318 25.13 -5.30 14.10
C LYS A 318 24.36 -5.76 15.34
N ARG A 319 23.02 -5.66 15.31
CA ARG A 319 22.16 -6.02 16.44
C ARG A 319 22.17 -7.52 16.74
N THR A 320 22.26 -8.36 15.71
CA THR A 320 22.40 -9.82 15.88
C THR A 320 23.74 -10.23 16.48
N LYS A 321 24.84 -9.54 16.13
CA LYS A 321 26.15 -9.79 16.76
C LYS A 321 26.18 -9.49 18.26
N LYS A 322 25.43 -8.49 18.75
CA LYS A 322 25.37 -8.14 20.18
C LYS A 322 24.55 -9.12 21.05
N LYS A 323 23.82 -10.06 20.46
CA LYS A 323 23.05 -11.08 21.20
C LYS A 323 23.72 -12.46 21.24
N VAL A 324 24.90 -12.61 20.63
CA VAL A 324 25.62 -13.89 20.48
C VAL A 324 26.97 -13.87 21.20
N PHE A 325 27.24 -12.87 22.04
CA PHE A 325 28.42 -12.81 22.89
C PHE A 325 28.04 -12.48 24.33
#